data_AF-A0A6B3CPG6-F1
#
_entry.id   AF-A0A6B3CPG6-F1
#
_cell.length_a   1.000
_cell.length_b   1.000
_cell.length_c   1.000
_cell.angle_alpha   90.00
_cell.angle_beta   90.00
_cell.angle_gamma   90.00
#
_symmetry.space_group_name_H-M   'P 1'
#
loop_
_entity.id
_entity.type
_entity.pdbx_description
1 polymer ?
#
loop_
_entity_poly.entity_id
_entity_poly.type
_entity_poly.pdbx_seq_one_letter_code
_entity_poly.pdbx_strand_id
1 'polypeptide(L)'
;ISGNHDSARRLGVGAGLIDRAGIHLRTDPAGCGTPVVLADAHGDVAFYGLPYLEPALVKTEFGVEKAGHEAVLAAAMDRVRADLATRARGTRSVVLAHAFVTGGEPSDSERDITVGGVAAVPCGVFDGVDYVALGHLHGCQALTERVRYSGSPLPYSFSEHRHRK
;
A
#
# COMPACT_ATOMS: atom_id res chain seq x y z
N ILE A 1 5.27 6.25 -3.76
CA ILE A 1 5.22 4.83 -4.17
C ILE A 1 4.84 4.76 -5.65
N SER A 2 5.19 3.69 -6.37
CA SER A 2 4.70 3.46 -7.74
C SER A 2 3.34 2.76 -7.72
N GLY A 3 2.39 3.23 -8.54
CA GLY A 3 1.12 2.55 -8.80
C GLY A 3 1.17 1.58 -9.98
N ASN A 4 0.03 1.00 -10.34
CA ASN A 4 -0.09 0.03 -11.44
C ASN A 4 0.12 0.65 -12.84
N HIS A 5 0.06 1.97 -12.96
CA HIS A 5 0.32 2.70 -14.21
C HIS A 5 1.76 3.22 -14.32
N ASP A 6 2.56 3.10 -13.26
CA ASP A 6 3.93 3.57 -13.24
C ASP A 6 4.89 2.47 -13.70
N SER A 7 5.95 2.86 -14.40
CA SER A 7 7.09 1.97 -14.58
C SER A 7 7.98 2.04 -13.33
N ALA A 8 7.80 1.09 -12.41
CA ALA A 8 8.57 1.01 -11.16
C ALA A 8 10.09 1.11 -11.41
N ARG A 9 10.59 0.40 -12.43
CA ARG A 9 12.00 0.45 -12.83
C ARG A 9 12.46 1.85 -13.26
N ARG A 10 11.66 2.56 -14.05
CA ARG A 10 12.01 3.92 -14.52
C ARG A 10 11.91 4.93 -13.39
N LEU A 11 10.86 4.85 -12.58
CA LEU A 11 10.64 5.74 -11.45
C LEU A 11 11.73 5.56 -10.38
N GLY A 12 12.21 4.34 -10.17
CA GLY A 12 13.30 4.05 -9.24
C GLY A 12 14.69 4.49 -9.70
N VAL A 13 14.87 4.93 -10.95
CA VAL A 13 16.18 5.43 -11.42
C VAL A 13 16.56 6.67 -10.62
N GLY A 14 17.72 6.63 -9.97
CA GLY A 14 18.20 7.74 -9.14
C GLY A 14 17.53 7.85 -7.77
N ALA A 15 16.72 6.86 -7.36
CA ALA A 15 16.07 6.85 -6.05
C ALA A 15 17.05 7.10 -4.91
N GLY A 16 18.24 6.47 -4.92
CA GLY A 16 19.25 6.68 -3.88
C GLY A 16 19.84 8.11 -3.82
N LEU A 17 19.86 8.84 -4.94
CA LEU A 17 20.28 10.25 -4.95
C LEU A 17 19.15 11.16 -4.44
N ILE A 18 17.93 10.90 -4.89
CA ILE A 18 16.72 11.66 -4.55
C ILE A 18 16.34 11.46 -3.07
N ASP A 19 16.62 10.29 -2.51
CA ASP A 19 16.42 9.97 -1.09
C ASP A 19 17.24 10.89 -0.17
N ARG A 20 18.47 11.24 -0.58
CA ARG A 20 19.31 12.21 0.15
C ARG A 20 18.78 13.65 0.10
N ALA A 21 17.88 13.95 -0.84
CA ALA A 21 17.19 15.23 -0.91
C ALA A 21 15.87 15.24 -0.11
N GLY A 22 15.59 14.19 0.68
CA GLY A 22 14.36 14.07 1.48
C GLY A 22 13.14 13.61 0.67
N ILE A 23 13.34 13.11 -0.55
CA ILE A 23 12.27 12.57 -1.39
C ILE A 23 12.44 11.06 -1.49
N HIS A 24 11.50 10.33 -0.88
CA HIS A 24 11.63 8.88 -0.71
C HIS A 24 10.81 8.12 -1.76
N LEU A 25 11.48 7.67 -2.82
CA LEU A 25 10.87 6.80 -3.82
C LEU A 25 10.90 5.36 -3.32
N ARG A 26 9.71 4.74 -3.24
CA ARG A 26 9.50 3.35 -2.82
C ARG A 26 8.79 2.61 -3.95
N THR A 27 9.60 1.95 -4.78
CA THR A 27 9.18 1.28 -6.02
C THR A 27 9.66 -0.17 -6.10
N ASP A 28 10.57 -0.57 -5.20
CA ASP A 28 11.14 -1.91 -5.13
C ASP A 28 10.38 -2.74 -4.08
N PRO A 29 9.74 -3.85 -4.47
CA PRO A 29 9.04 -4.74 -3.54
C PRO A 29 9.93 -5.27 -2.39
N ALA A 30 11.23 -5.39 -2.60
CA ALA A 30 12.17 -5.83 -1.57
C ALA A 30 12.20 -4.86 -0.38
N GLY A 31 11.91 -3.58 -0.63
CA GLY A 31 11.90 -2.51 0.38
C GLY A 31 10.63 -2.39 1.21
N CYS A 32 9.61 -3.25 1.03
CA CYS A 32 8.33 -3.15 1.73
C CYS A 32 8.46 -3.16 3.26
N GLY A 33 9.48 -3.82 3.82
CA GLY A 33 9.77 -3.83 5.26
C GLY A 33 10.70 -2.72 5.74
N THR A 34 11.13 -1.81 4.87
CA THR A 34 12.09 -0.75 5.19
C THR A 34 11.42 0.63 5.14
N PRO A 35 11.03 1.19 6.29
CA PRO A 35 10.30 2.45 6.31
C PRO A 35 11.22 3.66 6.15
N VAL A 36 10.61 4.78 5.81
CA VAL A 36 11.16 6.11 6.13
C VAL A 36 10.72 6.45 7.54
N VAL A 37 11.65 6.79 8.43
CA VAL A 37 11.31 7.23 9.78
C VAL A 37 11.41 8.74 9.85
N LEU A 38 10.31 9.39 10.24
CA LEU A 38 10.28 10.82 10.51
C LEU A 38 9.87 11.03 11.97
N ALA A 39 10.45 12.03 12.62
CA ALA A 39 10.09 12.41 13.97
C ALA A 39 9.14 13.63 13.96
N ASP A 40 8.13 13.61 14.80
CA ASP A 40 7.28 14.77 15.11
C ASP A 40 7.25 15.03 16.63
N ALA A 41 6.40 15.96 17.08
CA ALA A 41 6.27 16.32 18.49
C ALA A 41 5.80 15.17 19.41
N HIS A 42 5.30 14.07 18.84
CA HIS A 42 4.80 12.88 19.53
C HIS A 42 5.74 11.66 19.35
N GLY A 43 6.93 11.85 18.76
CA GLY A 43 7.96 10.82 18.59
C GLY A 43 8.11 10.34 17.14
N ASP A 44 8.60 9.12 16.96
CA ASP A 44 8.86 8.56 15.63
C ASP A 44 7.59 8.05 14.94
N VAL A 45 7.56 8.22 13.62
CA VAL A 45 6.57 7.66 12.70
C VAL A 45 7.29 6.92 11.59
N ALA A 46 7.02 5.62 11.46
CA ALA A 46 7.54 4.75 10.41
C ALA A 46 6.55 4.71 9.22
N PHE A 47 7.00 5.22 8.07
CA PHE A 47 6.25 5.21 6.82
C PHE A 47 6.72 4.09 5.91
N TYR A 48 5.89 3.07 5.73
CA TYR A 48 6.15 1.94 4.85
C TYR A 48 5.51 2.17 3.47
N GLY A 49 6.32 2.10 2.42
CA GLY A 49 5.85 2.24 1.05
C GLY A 49 5.67 0.87 0.40
N LEU A 50 4.42 0.46 0.18
CA LEU A 50 4.06 -0.71 -0.60
C LEU A 50 3.69 -0.25 -2.02
N PRO A 51 4.60 -0.37 -3.02
CA PRO A 51 4.25 -0.09 -4.40
C PRO A 51 3.17 -1.07 -4.90
N TYR A 52 2.63 -0.85 -6.09
CA TYR A 52 1.77 -1.85 -6.72
C TYR A 52 2.53 -3.17 -6.89
N LEU A 53 2.04 -4.19 -6.19
CA LEU A 53 2.61 -5.53 -6.19
C LEU A 53 1.88 -6.39 -7.22
N GLU A 54 2.43 -6.45 -8.43
CA GLU A 54 1.93 -7.35 -9.49
C GLU A 54 2.24 -8.81 -9.11
N PRO A 55 1.24 -9.64 -8.73
CA PRO A 55 1.51 -10.93 -8.11
C PRO A 55 2.35 -11.87 -8.96
N ALA A 56 2.16 -11.84 -10.28
CA ALA A 56 2.94 -12.68 -11.20
C ALA A 56 4.44 -12.34 -11.19
N LEU A 57 4.79 -11.09 -10.90
CA LEU A 57 6.18 -10.61 -10.89
C LEU A 57 6.86 -10.77 -9.54
N VAL A 58 6.10 -10.72 -8.43
CA VAL A 58 6.67 -10.64 -7.08
C VAL A 58 6.47 -11.89 -6.23
N LYS A 59 5.65 -12.87 -6.66
CA LYS A 59 5.36 -14.07 -5.84
C LYS A 59 6.60 -14.79 -5.32
N THR A 60 7.66 -14.91 -6.14
CA THR A 60 8.90 -15.59 -5.76
C THR A 60 9.67 -14.78 -4.72
N GLU A 61 9.70 -13.46 -4.85
CA GLU A 61 10.37 -12.59 -3.87
C GLU A 61 9.69 -12.68 -2.51
N PHE A 62 8.35 -12.73 -2.48
CA PHE A 62 7.58 -12.86 -1.26
C PHE A 62 7.39 -14.31 -0.78
N GLY A 63 7.92 -15.31 -1.49
CA GLY A 63 7.78 -16.72 -1.12
C GLY A 63 6.33 -17.22 -1.14
N VAL A 64 5.49 -16.67 -2.02
CA VAL A 64 4.07 -17.02 -2.13
C VAL A 64 3.87 -18.03 -3.25
N GLU A 65 3.24 -19.16 -2.94
CA GLU A 65 2.97 -20.25 -3.89
C GLU A 65 1.94 -19.86 -4.96
N LYS A 66 0.79 -19.29 -4.54
CA LYS A 66 -0.28 -18.85 -5.44
C LYS A 66 -0.18 -17.35 -5.71
N ALA A 67 -0.04 -16.99 -6.99
CA ALA A 67 -0.08 -15.59 -7.39
C ALA A 67 -1.48 -15.01 -7.11
N GLY A 68 -1.57 -14.04 -6.20
CA GLY A 68 -2.78 -13.28 -5.90
C GLY A 68 -2.45 -12.03 -5.11
N HIS A 69 -3.20 -10.94 -5.33
CA HIS A 69 -2.97 -9.64 -4.70
C HIS A 69 -3.03 -9.72 -3.17
N GLU A 70 -4.00 -10.47 -2.62
CA GLU A 70 -4.10 -10.68 -1.18
C GLU A 70 -2.84 -11.35 -0.61
N ALA A 71 -2.42 -12.47 -1.20
CA ALA A 71 -1.31 -13.24 -0.68
C ALA A 71 0.03 -12.48 -0.72
N VAL A 72 0.30 -11.74 -1.81
CA VAL A 72 1.53 -10.93 -1.89
C VAL A 72 1.49 -9.72 -0.97
N LEU A 73 0.32 -9.11 -0.77
CA LEU A 73 0.17 -7.97 0.12
C LEU A 73 0.23 -8.39 1.60
N ALA A 74 -0.32 -9.56 1.95
CA ALA A 74 -0.18 -10.17 3.26
C ALA A 74 1.30 -10.43 3.60
N ALA A 75 2.05 -11.05 2.68
CA ALA A 75 3.48 -11.27 2.86
C ALA A 75 4.29 -9.96 2.97
N ALA A 76 3.91 -8.92 2.22
CA ALA A 76 4.52 -7.59 2.36
C ALA A 76 4.22 -6.98 3.74
N MET A 77 2.98 -7.11 4.23
CA MET A 77 2.58 -6.66 5.56
C MET A 77 3.24 -7.47 6.68
N ASP A 78 3.58 -8.73 6.47
CA ASP A 78 4.40 -9.50 7.41
C ASP A 78 5.79 -8.89 7.58
N ARG A 79 6.43 -8.44 6.48
CA ARG A 79 7.70 -7.70 6.56
C ARG A 79 7.55 -6.38 7.30
N VAL A 80 6.45 -5.65 7.08
CA VAL A 80 6.14 -4.41 7.81
C VAL A 80 6.02 -4.68 9.31
N ARG A 81 5.22 -5.67 9.70
CA ARG A 81 5.00 -6.04 11.11
C ARG A 81 6.30 -6.53 11.76
N ALA A 82 7.12 -7.30 11.04
CA ALA A 82 8.40 -7.78 11.53
C ALA A 82 9.37 -6.62 11.83
N ASP A 83 9.48 -5.64 10.92
CA ASP A 83 10.29 -4.45 11.18
C ASP A 83 9.72 -3.62 12.34
N LEU A 84 8.41 -3.36 12.35
CA LEU A 84 7.75 -2.58 13.41
C LEU A 84 7.96 -3.19 14.81
N ALA A 85 7.96 -4.52 14.92
CA ALA A 85 8.20 -5.24 16.18
C ALA A 85 9.60 -5.01 16.76
N THR A 86 10.57 -4.59 15.95
CA THR A 86 11.95 -4.28 16.41
C THR A 86 12.12 -2.83 16.85
N ARG A 87 11.10 -1.97 16.62
CA ARG A 87 11.18 -0.54 16.90
C ARG A 87 10.85 -0.21 18.34
N ALA A 88 11.18 1.02 18.74
CA ALA A 88 10.84 1.52 20.06
C ALA A 88 9.31 1.44 20.28
N ARG A 89 8.91 1.03 21.49
CA ARG A 89 7.49 0.98 21.85
C ARG A 89 6.84 2.34 21.65
N GLY A 90 5.67 2.35 21.01
CA GLY A 90 4.94 3.58 20.69
C GLY A 90 5.36 4.25 19.38
N THR A 91 6.29 3.67 18.62
CA THR A 91 6.54 4.11 17.23
C THR A 91 5.26 3.96 16.44
N ARG A 92 4.77 5.05 15.87
CA ARG A 92 3.56 5.03 15.04
C ARG A 92 3.89 4.55 13.64
N SER A 93 2.92 3.96 12.97
CA SER A 93 3.11 3.28 11.69
C SER A 93 2.08 3.71 10.65
N VAL A 94 2.59 4.08 9.47
CA VAL A 94 1.77 4.46 8.33
C VAL A 94 2.16 3.59 7.14
N VAL A 95 1.19 2.88 6.58
CA VAL A 95 1.38 2.12 5.35
C VAL A 95 0.78 2.90 4.18
N LEU A 96 1.59 3.19 3.17
CA LEU A 96 1.12 3.69 1.89
C LEU A 96 1.07 2.51 0.92
N ALA A 97 -0.11 2.18 0.40
CA ALA A 97 -0.27 1.04 -0.49
C ALA A 97 -1.09 1.39 -1.74
N HIS A 98 -0.70 0.84 -2.88
CA HIS A 98 -1.47 0.95 -4.12
C HIS A 98 -2.09 -0.40 -4.46
N ALA A 99 -3.35 -0.60 -4.07
CA ALA A 99 -4.06 -1.87 -4.21
C ALA A 99 -5.59 -1.65 -4.29
N PHE A 100 -6.33 -2.63 -4.80
CA PHE A 100 -7.78 -2.66 -4.69
C PHE A 100 -8.18 -3.36 -3.40
N VAL A 101 -8.72 -2.61 -2.45
CA VAL A 101 -9.04 -3.04 -1.09
C VAL A 101 -10.53 -2.82 -0.86
N THR A 102 -11.19 -3.84 -0.33
CA THR A 102 -12.61 -3.79 0.01
C THR A 102 -12.79 -3.79 1.53
N GLY A 103 -13.84 -3.12 2.01
CA GLY A 103 -14.27 -3.25 3.39
C GLY A 103 -15.10 -4.53 3.56
N GLY A 104 -14.90 -5.24 4.67
CA GLY A 104 -15.57 -6.50 4.98
C GLY A 104 -14.60 -7.70 5.00
N GLU A 105 -14.91 -8.68 5.83
CA GLU A 105 -14.26 -9.99 5.81
C GLU A 105 -14.80 -10.80 4.63
N PRO A 106 -13.93 -11.50 3.88
CA PRO A 106 -14.38 -12.33 2.78
C PRO A 106 -15.30 -13.43 3.31
N SER A 107 -16.48 -13.57 2.73
CA SER A 107 -17.37 -14.70 3.00
C SER A 107 -17.14 -15.82 1.98
N ASP A 108 -17.27 -17.09 2.38
CA ASP A 108 -17.25 -18.25 1.48
C ASP A 108 -18.28 -18.16 0.32
N SER A 109 -19.28 -17.28 0.47
CA SER A 109 -20.32 -17.00 -0.54
C SER A 109 -19.94 -15.89 -1.53
N GLU A 110 -18.96 -15.06 -1.17
CA GLU A 110 -18.49 -13.95 -2.00
C GLU A 110 -17.52 -14.47 -3.05
N ARG A 111 -17.91 -14.33 -4.32
CA ARG A 111 -17.02 -14.61 -5.45
C ARG A 111 -15.87 -13.62 -5.47
N ASP A 112 -14.71 -14.05 -5.94
CA ASP A 112 -13.53 -13.21 -6.22
C ASP A 112 -13.95 -11.86 -6.85
N ILE A 113 -13.97 -10.81 -6.03
CA ILE A 113 -14.34 -9.47 -6.48
C ILE A 113 -13.15 -8.95 -7.27
N THR A 114 -13.32 -8.84 -8.59
CA THR A 114 -12.30 -8.30 -9.47
C THR A 114 -12.83 -7.06 -10.17
N VAL A 115 -12.04 -5.98 -10.16
CA VAL A 115 -12.35 -4.76 -10.91
C VAL A 115 -11.17 -4.48 -11.82
N GLY A 116 -11.42 -4.40 -13.13
CA GLY A 116 -10.36 -4.19 -14.12
C GLY A 116 -9.30 -5.31 -14.15
N GLY A 117 -9.64 -6.54 -13.74
CA GLY A 117 -8.72 -7.67 -13.66
C GLY A 117 -7.86 -7.72 -12.39
N VAL A 118 -8.02 -6.77 -11.46
CA VAL A 118 -7.33 -6.75 -10.17
C VAL A 118 -8.25 -7.34 -9.10
N ALA A 119 -7.77 -8.33 -8.36
CA ALA A 119 -8.50 -8.95 -7.27
C ALA A 119 -8.54 -8.04 -6.04
N ALA A 120 -9.69 -8.01 -5.36
CA ALA A 120 -9.87 -7.32 -4.11
C ALA A 120 -9.01 -7.95 -3.01
N VAL A 121 -8.53 -7.10 -2.10
CA VAL A 121 -7.82 -7.50 -0.89
C VAL A 121 -8.65 -7.07 0.33
N PRO A 122 -8.90 -7.95 1.30
CA PRO A 122 -9.66 -7.58 2.49
C PRO A 122 -8.86 -6.60 3.37
N CYS A 123 -9.57 -5.68 4.03
CA CYS A 123 -8.92 -4.66 4.87
C CYS A 123 -8.13 -5.24 6.04
N GLY A 124 -8.48 -6.44 6.52
CA GLY A 124 -7.79 -7.16 7.61
C GLY A 124 -6.32 -7.48 7.31
N VAL A 125 -5.91 -7.55 6.04
CA VAL A 125 -4.49 -7.71 5.65
C VAL A 125 -3.59 -6.64 6.29
N PHE A 126 -4.14 -5.44 6.49
CA PHE A 126 -3.44 -4.31 7.08
C PHE A 126 -3.54 -4.22 8.60
N ASP A 127 -4.01 -5.25 9.31
CA ASP A 127 -4.02 -5.22 10.78
C ASP A 127 -2.61 -5.09 11.36
N GLY A 128 -2.53 -4.40 12.52
CA GLY A 128 -1.28 -4.17 13.25
C GLY A 128 -0.54 -2.86 12.93
N VAL A 129 -1.11 -1.98 12.09
CA VAL A 129 -0.57 -0.63 11.84
C VAL A 129 -1.59 0.46 12.17
N ASP A 130 -1.10 1.66 12.49
CA ASP A 130 -1.92 2.77 12.98
C ASP A 130 -2.74 3.44 11.87
N TYR A 131 -2.20 3.51 10.64
CA TYR A 131 -2.89 4.11 9.51
C TYR A 131 -2.49 3.50 8.17
N VAL A 132 -3.44 3.47 7.23
CA VAL A 132 -3.22 3.01 5.85
C VAL A 132 -3.76 4.04 4.86
N ALA A 133 -2.85 4.61 4.07
CA ALA A 133 -3.14 5.51 2.97
C ALA A 133 -3.16 4.73 1.65
N LEU A 134 -4.36 4.48 1.13
CA LEU A 134 -4.57 3.71 -0.10
C LEU A 134 -4.62 4.62 -1.33
N GLY A 135 -3.94 4.19 -2.38
CA GLY A 135 -4.13 4.61 -3.77
C GLY A 135 -4.72 3.48 -4.60
N HIS A 136 -5.12 3.78 -5.85
CA HIS A 136 -5.75 2.93 -6.90
C HIS A 136 -7.16 3.41 -7.25
N LEU A 137 -8.02 3.64 -6.26
CA LEU A 137 -9.36 4.19 -6.50
C LEU A 137 -9.34 5.71 -6.56
N HIS A 138 -10.15 6.28 -7.47
CA HIS A 138 -10.22 7.72 -7.71
C HIS A 138 -11.26 8.46 -6.85
N GLY A 139 -12.12 7.72 -6.14
CA GLY A 139 -13.04 8.26 -5.14
C GLY A 139 -12.39 8.27 -3.75
N CYS A 140 -12.55 9.37 -3.02
CA CYS A 140 -12.20 9.42 -1.60
C CYS A 140 -13.21 8.59 -0.80
N GLN A 141 -12.72 7.62 -0.02
CA GLN A 141 -13.57 6.73 0.76
C GLN A 141 -12.82 6.21 2.00
N ALA A 142 -13.51 6.11 3.12
CA ALA A 142 -13.02 5.46 4.33
C ALA A 142 -13.59 4.03 4.37
N LEU A 143 -12.72 3.03 4.38
CA LEU A 143 -13.13 1.63 4.59
C LEU A 143 -13.27 1.34 6.08
N THR A 144 -12.36 1.88 6.87
CA THR A 144 -12.40 1.90 8.34
C THR A 144 -11.91 3.27 8.83
N GLU A 145 -11.85 3.46 10.15
CA GLU A 145 -11.26 4.70 10.71
C GLU A 145 -9.80 4.89 10.28
N ARG A 146 -9.05 3.79 10.12
CA ARG A 146 -7.61 3.75 9.83
C ARG A 146 -7.25 3.44 8.38
N VAL A 147 -8.14 2.84 7.59
CA VAL A 147 -7.88 2.45 6.18
C VAL A 147 -8.70 3.32 5.23
N ARG A 148 -8.02 4.15 4.43
CA ARG A 148 -8.71 5.15 3.58
C ARG A 148 -8.07 5.30 2.22
N TYR A 149 -8.90 5.51 1.20
CA TYR A 149 -8.50 6.04 -0.10
C TYR A 149 -8.61 7.56 -0.09
N SER A 150 -7.54 8.26 -0.51
CA SER A 150 -7.60 9.71 -0.71
C SER A 150 -8.38 10.09 -1.98
N GLY A 151 -8.47 9.17 -2.94
CA GLY A 151 -8.96 9.47 -4.29
C GLY A 151 -7.90 10.19 -5.13
N SER A 152 -8.25 10.46 -6.39
CA SER A 152 -7.45 11.30 -7.28
C SER A 152 -7.67 12.78 -6.97
N PRO A 153 -6.66 13.66 -7.12
CA PRO A 153 -6.81 15.10 -6.84
C PRO A 153 -7.66 15.82 -7.88
N LEU A 154 -7.86 15.23 -9.07
CA LEU A 154 -8.66 15.78 -10.17
C LEU A 154 -9.57 14.68 -10.75
N PRO A 155 -10.73 15.04 -11.33
CA PRO A 155 -11.56 14.07 -12.03
C PRO A 155 -10.87 13.60 -13.31
N TYR A 156 -10.60 12.29 -13.41
CA TYR A 156 -9.98 11.69 -14.60
C TYR A 156 -10.98 11.01 -15.55
N SER A 157 -12.27 11.01 -15.18
CA SER A 157 -13.36 10.47 -15.99
C SER A 157 -14.67 11.24 -15.77
N PHE A 158 -15.60 11.19 -16.73
CA PHE A 158 -16.90 11.88 -16.62
C PHE A 158 -17.76 11.39 -15.46
N SER A 159 -17.62 10.13 -15.05
CA SER A 159 -18.30 9.59 -13.88
C SER A 159 -17.82 10.23 -12.57
N GLU A 160 -16.63 10.83 -12.54
CA GLU A 160 -16.07 11.51 -11.36
C GLU A 160 -16.51 12.98 -11.23
N HIS A 161 -17.35 13.52 -12.12
CA HIS A 161 -17.70 14.96 -12.12
C HIS A 161 -18.37 15.46 -10.82
N ARG A 162 -18.96 14.55 -10.03
CA ARG A 162 -19.57 14.88 -8.72
C ARG A 162 -18.70 14.49 -7.53
N HIS A 163 -17.54 13.88 -7.77
CA HIS A 163 -16.64 13.50 -6.68
C HIS A 163 -16.08 14.77 -6.04
N ARG A 164 -16.21 14.86 -4.71
CA ARG A 164 -15.44 15.83 -3.94
C ARG A 164 -13.97 15.41 -3.99
N LYS A 165 -13.09 16.32 -4.42
CA LYS A 165 -11.64 16.13 -4.49
C LYS A 165 -10.97 16.87 -3.34
#